data_AF-A0A2H9R9S8-F1
#
_entry.id   AF-A0A2H9R9S8-F1
#
_cell.length_a   1.000
_cell.length_b   1.000
_cell.length_c   1.000
_cell.angle_alpha   90.00
_cell.angle_beta   90.00
_cell.angle_gamma   90.00
#
_symmetry.space_group_name_H-M   'P 1'
#
loop_
_entity.id
_entity.type
_entity.pdbx_description
1 polymer ?
#
loop_
_entity_poly.entity_id
_entity_poly.type
_entity_poly.pdbx_seq_one_letter_code
_entity_poly.pdbx_strand_id
1 'polypeptide(L)'
;MVKQISLDAWQIQHLTDLLKKGSDVVAKTNKPIVLYRQTLEEEENSYEEIVCTITKDYVIEQLVTSGGVIVPSFHQQFVFTIEEFPQELLRKSRDRFLQIIDFLEEQLN
;
A
#
# COMPACT_ATOMS: atom_id res chain seq x y z
N MET A 1 17.67 12.84 28.44
CA MET A 1 18.27 12.45 27.15
C MET A 1 17.15 12.19 26.17
N VAL A 2 16.96 13.07 25.19
CA VAL A 2 16.01 12.83 24.09
C VAL A 2 16.62 11.75 23.22
N LYS A 3 15.93 10.62 23.02
CA LYS A 3 16.38 9.59 22.07
C LYS A 3 16.39 10.24 20.69
N GLN A 4 17.58 10.43 20.12
CA GLN A 4 17.72 10.86 18.74
C GLN A 4 17.26 9.69 17.87
N ILE A 5 16.00 9.72 17.43
CA ILE A 5 15.46 8.78 16.47
C ILE A 5 16.04 9.19 15.11
N SER A 6 16.54 8.23 14.33
CA SER A 6 16.98 8.51 12.95
C SER A 6 15.77 8.96 12.12
N LEU A 7 16.01 9.80 11.10
CA LEU A 7 14.95 10.27 10.23
C LEU A 7 14.12 9.11 9.65
N ASP A 8 14.79 8.03 9.21
CA ASP A 8 14.13 6.85 8.66
C ASP A 8 13.26 6.12 9.69
N ALA A 9 13.70 6.02 10.95
CA ALA A 9 12.90 5.38 12.01
C ALA A 9 11.65 6.21 12.36
N TRP A 10 11.75 7.54 12.32
CA TRP A 10 10.59 8.41 12.48
C TRP A 10 9.61 8.25 11.32
N GLN A 11 10.10 8.23 10.09
CA GLN A 11 9.27 8.06 8.89
C GLN A 11 8.54 6.70 8.88
N ILE A 12 9.22 5.61 9.26
CA ILE A 12 8.61 4.27 9.39
C ILE A 12 7.47 4.30 10.41
N GLN A 13 7.70 4.91 11.58
CA GLN A 13 6.67 5.01 12.61
C GLN A 13 5.47 5.84 12.11
N HIS A 14 5.74 6.94 11.43
CA HIS A 14 4.71 7.82 10.87
C HIS A 14 3.82 7.09 9.87
N LEU A 15 4.42 6.36 8.91
CA LEU A 15 3.64 5.56 7.97
C LEU A 15 2.85 4.45 8.71
N THR A 16 3.43 3.81 9.71
CA THR A 16 2.72 2.80 10.53
C THR A 16 1.46 3.39 11.17
N ASP A 17 1.55 4.60 11.73
CA ASP A 17 0.43 5.27 12.38
C ASP A 17 -0.66 5.68 11.37
N LEU A 18 -0.27 6.13 10.18
CA LEU A 18 -1.21 6.41 9.07
C LEU A 18 -1.93 5.15 8.60
N LEU A 19 -1.21 4.03 8.44
CA LEU A 19 -1.78 2.75 8.04
C LEU A 19 -2.77 2.22 9.10
N LYS A 20 -2.48 2.39 10.40
CA LYS A 20 -3.42 2.04 11.48
C LYS A 20 -4.71 2.85 11.40
N LYS A 21 -4.60 4.16 11.20
CA LYS A 21 -5.77 5.03 10.97
C LYS A 21 -6.55 4.59 9.73
N GLY A 22 -5.85 4.27 8.63
CA GLY A 22 -6.44 3.73 7.42
C GLY A 22 -7.21 2.43 7.67
N SER A 23 -6.61 1.48 8.39
CA SER A 23 -7.25 0.22 8.81
C SER A 23 -8.54 0.46 9.60
N ASP A 24 -8.53 1.41 10.54
CA ASP A 24 -9.73 1.79 11.30
C ASP A 24 -10.83 2.37 10.40
N VAL A 25 -10.47 3.17 9.39
CA VAL A 25 -11.42 3.68 8.39
C VAL A 25 -12.00 2.54 7.56
N VAL A 26 -11.17 1.61 7.10
CA VAL A 26 -11.63 0.41 6.37
C VAL A 26 -12.59 -0.40 7.24
N ALA A 27 -12.27 -0.62 8.52
CA ALA A 27 -13.11 -1.36 9.45
C ALA A 27 -14.49 -0.70 9.67
N LYS A 28 -14.56 0.64 9.67
CA LYS A 28 -15.81 1.39 9.82
C LYS A 28 -16.65 1.43 8.55
N THR A 29 -16.00 1.50 7.39
CA THR A 29 -16.66 1.73 6.09
C THR A 29 -16.87 0.45 5.29
N ASN A 30 -16.17 -0.64 5.64
CA ASN A 30 -16.01 -1.87 4.86
C ASN A 30 -15.50 -1.61 3.43
N LYS A 31 -14.78 -0.51 3.21
CA LYS A 31 -14.19 -0.15 1.91
C LYS A 31 -12.67 -0.12 2.04
N PRO A 32 -11.94 -1.02 1.35
CA PRO A 32 -10.49 -0.99 1.32
C PRO A 32 -9.96 0.32 0.72
N ILE A 33 -8.76 0.74 1.14
CA ILE A 33 -8.08 1.93 0.60
C ILE A 33 -6.98 1.45 -0.34
N VAL A 34 -7.07 1.78 -1.63
CA VAL A 34 -6.01 1.49 -2.59
C VAL A 34 -4.88 2.50 -2.37
N LEU A 35 -3.72 2.01 -1.96
CA LEU A 35 -2.52 2.83 -1.72
C LEU A 35 -1.88 3.28 -3.01
N TYR A 36 -1.75 2.35 -3.96
CA TYR A 36 -1.22 2.63 -5.28
C TYR A 36 -1.61 1.53 -6.27
N ARG A 37 -1.56 1.89 -7.55
CA ARG A 37 -1.61 0.96 -8.68
C ARG A 37 -0.37 1.20 -9.54
N GLN A 38 0.23 0.14 -10.05
CA GLN A 38 1.36 0.21 -10.97
C GLN A 38 1.14 -0.77 -12.12
N THR A 39 0.95 -0.24 -13.32
CA THR A 39 0.97 -1.05 -14.55
C THR A 39 2.39 -1.56 -14.81
N LEU A 40 2.51 -2.86 -15.07
CA LEU A 40 3.74 -3.52 -15.50
C LEU A 40 3.75 -3.69 -17.02
N GLU A 41 2.66 -4.23 -17.58
CA GLU A 41 2.50 -4.49 -19.00
C GLU A 41 1.07 -4.14 -19.47
N GLU A 42 0.94 -3.77 -20.74
CA GLU A 42 -0.33 -3.49 -21.40
C GLU A 42 -0.35 -4.20 -22.77
N GLU A 43 -1.33 -5.09 -22.97
CA GLU A 43 -1.53 -5.83 -24.21
C GLU A 43 -3.00 -5.82 -24.60
N GLU A 44 -3.30 -5.31 -25.80
CA GLU A 44 -4.64 -5.39 -26.43
C GLU A 44 -5.82 -5.04 -25.49
N ASN A 45 -5.69 -3.96 -24.71
CA ASN A 45 -6.63 -3.45 -23.70
C ASN A 45 -6.70 -4.25 -22.39
N SER A 46 -5.80 -5.21 -22.18
CA SER A 46 -5.55 -5.86 -20.89
C SER A 46 -4.31 -5.27 -20.23
N TYR A 47 -4.33 -5.22 -18.91
CA TYR A 47 -3.28 -4.66 -18.08
C TYR A 47 -2.81 -5.72 -17.10
N GLU A 48 -1.50 -5.93 -17.02
CA GLU A 48 -0.90 -6.53 -15.85
C GLU A 48 -0.46 -5.42 -14.89
N GLU A 49 -0.95 -5.45 -13.66
CA GLU A 49 -0.70 -4.41 -12.69
C GLU A 49 -0.50 -4.94 -11.28
N ILE A 50 0.27 -4.19 -10.49
CA ILE A 50 0.35 -4.35 -9.04
C ILE A 50 -0.68 -3.43 -8.41
N VAL A 51 -1.56 -3.98 -7.59
CA VAL A 51 -2.51 -3.24 -6.77
C VAL A 51 -2.15 -3.44 -5.30
N CYS A 52 -1.85 -2.36 -4.60
CA CYS A 52 -1.56 -2.39 -3.17
C CYS A 52 -2.68 -1.71 -2.39
N THR A 53 -3.22 -2.41 -1.40
CA THR A 53 -4.46 -2.03 -0.71
C THR A 53 -4.36 -2.23 0.79
N ILE A 54 -4.80 -1.25 1.57
CA ILE A 54 -5.07 -1.42 3.00
C ILE A 54 -6.43 -2.08 3.16
N THR A 55 -6.45 -3.17 3.91
CA THR A 55 -7.64 -3.82 4.43
C THR A 55 -7.71 -3.65 5.95
N LYS A 56 -8.71 -4.23 6.60
CA LYS A 56 -8.72 -4.31 8.06
C LYS A 56 -7.54 -5.20 8.50
N ASP A 57 -6.64 -4.61 9.28
CA ASP A 57 -5.47 -5.22 9.94
C ASP A 57 -4.29 -5.62 9.02
N TYR A 58 -4.42 -5.51 7.69
CA TYR A 58 -3.40 -5.93 6.73
C TYR A 58 -3.23 -5.00 5.55
N VAL A 59 -2.03 -4.95 4.98
CA VAL A 59 -1.75 -4.41 3.65
C VAL A 59 -1.54 -5.57 2.68
N ILE A 60 -2.20 -5.54 1.54
CA ILE A 60 -2.16 -6.60 0.54
C ILE A 60 -1.63 -6.02 -0.77
N GLU A 61 -0.58 -6.63 -1.32
CA GLU A 61 -0.02 -6.32 -2.63
C GLU A 61 -0.29 -7.48 -3.59
N GLN A 62 -1.03 -7.23 -4.66
CA GLN A 62 -1.48 -8.25 -5.62
C GLN A 62 -0.97 -7.93 -7.01
N LEU A 63 -0.46 -8.95 -7.71
CA LEU A 63 -0.24 -8.92 -9.14
C LEU A 63 -1.51 -9.44 -9.82
N VAL A 64 -2.16 -8.58 -10.59
CA VAL A 64 -3.42 -8.88 -11.25
C VAL A 64 -3.33 -8.59 -12.74
N THR A 65 -3.97 -9.45 -13.54
CA THR A 65 -4.30 -9.10 -14.92
C THR A 65 -5.77 -8.72 -14.98
N SER A 66 -6.09 -7.56 -15.58
CA SER A 66 -7.47 -7.11 -15.74
C SER A 66 -7.64 -6.25 -17.00
N GLY A 67 -8.85 -6.21 -17.56
CA GLY A 67 -9.16 -5.43 -18.76
C GLY A 67 -9.40 -6.28 -20.02
N GLY A 68 -9.90 -5.62 -21.07
CA GLY A 68 -10.22 -6.25 -22.35
C GLY A 68 -11.30 -7.33 -22.24
N VAL A 69 -11.11 -8.43 -22.96
CA VAL A 69 -11.97 -9.63 -22.93
C VAL A 69 -11.47 -10.70 -21.95
N ILE A 70 -10.41 -10.40 -21.18
CA ILE A 70 -9.76 -11.35 -20.29
C ILE A 70 -10.49 -11.36 -18.94
N VAL A 71 -10.74 -12.57 -18.41
CA VAL A 71 -11.25 -12.73 -17.05
C VAL A 71 -10.18 -12.28 -16.06
N PRO A 72 -10.49 -11.35 -15.13
CA PRO A 72 -9.50 -10.90 -14.16
C PRO A 72 -8.89 -12.07 -13.38
N SER A 73 -7.57 -12.09 -13.29
CA SER A 73 -6.83 -13.15 -12.62
C SER A 73 -5.81 -12.58 -11.64
N PHE A 74 -5.57 -13.34 -10.56
CA PHE A 74 -4.56 -13.02 -9.56
C PHE A 74 -3.39 -13.99 -9.74
N HIS A 75 -2.21 -13.46 -10.04
CA HIS A 75 -1.01 -14.28 -10.27
C HIS A 75 -0.19 -14.46 -9.00
N GLN A 76 -0.14 -13.42 -8.16
CA GLN A 76 0.62 -13.42 -6.91
C GLN A 76 -0.01 -12.48 -5.88
N GLN A 77 0.11 -12.83 -4.61
CA GLN A 77 -0.33 -11.99 -3.50
C GLN A 77 0.68 -12.04 -2.36
N PHE A 78 1.07 -10.87 -1.86
CA PHE A 78 1.77 -10.71 -0.59
C PHE A 78 0.83 -10.06 0.41
N VAL A 79 0.81 -10.60 1.63
CA VAL A 79 0.03 -10.08 2.74
C VAL A 79 1.01 -9.65 3.81
N PHE A 80 0.92 -8.39 4.20
CA PHE A 80 1.76 -7.79 5.22
C PHE A 80 0.91 -7.35 6.40
N THR A 81 1.41 -7.51 7.62
CA THR A 81 0.87 -6.78 8.77
C THR A 81 1.14 -5.28 8.62
N ILE A 82 0.36 -4.46 9.33
CA ILE A 82 0.53 -3.01 9.34
C ILE A 82 1.92 -2.61 9.86
N GLU A 83 2.46 -3.36 10.81
CA GLU A 83 3.75 -3.09 11.43
C GLU A 83 4.95 -3.39 10.51
N GLU A 84 4.86 -4.41 9.66
CA GLU A 84 5.99 -4.83 8.83
C GLU A 84 6.04 -4.12 7.47
N PHE A 85 4.87 -3.75 6.92
CA PHE A 85 4.79 -3.17 5.57
C PHE A 85 5.66 -1.92 5.36
N PRO A 86 5.73 -0.94 6.29
CA PRO A 86 6.54 0.26 6.09
C PRO A 86 8.03 -0.04 5.87
N GLN A 87 8.58 -1.04 6.57
CA GLN A 87 9.97 -1.43 6.42
C GLN A 87 10.22 -2.11 5.08
N GLU A 88 9.34 -3.05 4.69
CA GLU A 88 9.42 -3.72 3.40
C GLU A 88 9.29 -2.74 2.24
N LEU A 89 8.36 -1.78 2.34
CA LEU A 89 8.17 -0.75 1.33
C LEU A 89 9.39 0.15 1.20
N LEU A 90 9.95 0.65 2.31
CA LEU A 90 11.13 1.50 2.28
C LEU A 90 12.33 0.79 1.66
N ARG A 91 12.50 -0.51 1.93
CA ARG A 91 13.54 -1.35 1.33
C ARG A 91 13.34 -1.53 -0.18
N LYS A 92 12.09 -1.63 -0.64
CA LYS A 92 11.74 -1.77 -2.06
C LYS A 92 11.86 -0.46 -2.83
N SER A 93 11.35 0.65 -2.30
CA SER A 93 11.32 1.95 -2.98
C SER A 93 11.09 3.11 -1.99
N ARG A 94 12.08 3.99 -1.86
CA ARG A 94 11.97 5.22 -1.05
C ARG A 94 10.94 6.20 -1.64
N ASP A 95 10.88 6.33 -2.95
CA ASP A 95 9.96 7.27 -3.61
C ASP A 95 8.51 6.87 -3.37
N ARG A 96 8.20 5.58 -3.54
CA ARG A 96 6.84 5.07 -3.26
C ARG A 96 6.47 5.18 -1.79
N PHE A 97 7.43 4.93 -0.91
CA PHE A 97 7.24 5.11 0.52
C PHE A 97 6.78 6.54 0.86
N LEU A 98 7.43 7.56 0.30
CA LEU A 98 7.05 8.96 0.51
C LEU A 98 5.70 9.28 -0.12
N GLN A 99 5.45 8.82 -1.35
CA GLN A 99 4.16 9.01 -2.03
C GLN A 99 2.97 8.47 -1.23
N ILE A 100 3.12 7.30 -0.59
CA ILE A 100 2.05 6.72 0.22
C ILE A 100 1.82 7.53 1.51
N ILE A 101 2.88 8.08 2.12
CA ILE A 101 2.71 8.99 3.26
C ILE A 101 1.87 10.19 2.84
N ASP A 102 2.29 10.90 1.78
CA ASP A 102 1.61 12.11 1.30
C ASP A 102 0.14 11.80 0.96
N PHE A 103 -0.10 10.69 0.25
CA PHE A 103 -1.45 10.24 -0.10
C PHE A 103 -2.32 9.97 1.14
N LEU A 104 -1.81 9.21 2.12
CA LEU A 104 -2.59 8.88 3.31
C LEU A 104 -2.82 10.10 4.21
N GLU A 105 -1.89 11.05 4.26
CA GLU A 105 -2.11 12.33 4.94
C GLU A 105 -3.25 13.10 4.27
N GLU A 106 -3.26 13.21 2.94
CA GLU A 106 -4.35 13.88 2.22
C GLU A 106 -5.70 13.18 2.39
N GLN A 107 -5.73 11.85 2.36
CA GLN A 107 -6.98 11.07 2.44
C GLN A 107 -7.55 10.97 3.87
N LEU A 108 -6.72 11.05 4.91
CA LEU A 108 -7.13 10.85 6.30
C LEU A 108 -7.22 12.14 7.12
N ASN A 109 -6.90 13.29 6.51
CA ASN A 109 -7.07 14.63 7.11
C ASN A 109 -8.53 15.09 7.12
#